data_AF-A0A135V675-F1
#
_entry.id   AF-A0A135V675-F1
#
_cell.length_a   1.000
_cell.length_b   1.000
_cell.length_c   1.000
_cell.angle_alpha   90.00
_cell.angle_beta   90.00
_cell.angle_gamma   90.00
#
_symmetry.space_group_name_H-M   'P 1'
#
loop_
_entity.id
_entity.type
_entity.pdbx_description
1 polymer ?
#
loop_
_entity_poly.entity_id
_entity_poly.type
_entity_poly.pdbx_seq_one_letter_code
_entity_poly.pdbx_strand_id
1 'polypeptide(L)'
;MTVFRPAVLSASLGRAWVHDFDKTAAKCGFEGIEIFYEDLEYVAKKLHDVDQPAPEHLLAAASHIHDVLEDLKITIIGLQPFLFYEGLLDRDRHARLIEKIKLWFKLAKTLGTNTIQVPANFLPADQLTGCMDVIVADLVELAGLGHKEDPPIRFAYESLCWSTHIDTWEKSWEVATRVDRPNFGLCLDTFNIAGRVWGDPASPSGKTPNADADLKARWKDWCKLSTWRRYFTSRLLTPSGWNGLL
;
A
#
# COMPACT_ATOMS: atom_id res chain seq x y z
N MET A 1 -7.93 -11.02 -24.78
CA MET A 1 -7.81 -11.64 -23.44
C MET A 1 -6.97 -10.71 -22.59
N THR A 2 -7.43 -10.38 -21.37
CA THR A 2 -6.61 -9.65 -20.40
C THR A 2 -5.47 -10.57 -19.97
N VAL A 3 -4.22 -10.10 -20.06
CA VAL A 3 -3.03 -10.85 -19.61
C VAL A 3 -2.69 -10.36 -18.21
N PHE A 4 -2.63 -11.29 -17.26
CA PHE A 4 -2.26 -11.05 -15.87
C PHE A 4 -0.75 -11.22 -15.71
N ARG A 5 -0.10 -10.39 -14.88
CA ARG A 5 1.35 -10.41 -14.67
C ARG A 5 1.66 -10.56 -13.20
N PRO A 6 2.36 -11.62 -12.76
CA PRO A 6 2.60 -11.85 -11.35
C PRO A 6 3.49 -10.74 -10.78
N ALA A 7 3.07 -10.17 -9.65
CA ALA A 7 3.86 -9.20 -8.89
C ALA A 7 3.99 -9.61 -7.42
N VAL A 8 5.01 -9.08 -6.75
CA VAL A 8 5.32 -9.36 -5.34
C VAL A 8 5.63 -8.08 -4.58
N LEU A 9 5.26 -8.02 -3.31
CA LEU A 9 5.79 -7.00 -2.40
C LEU A 9 7.15 -7.47 -1.88
N SER A 10 8.19 -6.62 -1.94
CA SER A 10 9.53 -6.99 -1.48
C SER A 10 9.56 -7.52 -0.04
N ALA A 11 8.76 -6.95 0.87
CA ALA A 11 8.63 -7.45 2.25
C ALA A 11 8.04 -8.88 2.36
N SER A 12 7.31 -9.36 1.34
CA SER A 12 6.85 -10.76 1.29
C SER A 12 8.01 -11.75 1.09
N LEU A 13 9.19 -11.27 0.68
CA LEU A 13 10.41 -12.06 0.53
C LEU A 13 11.25 -12.10 1.83
N GLY A 14 10.78 -11.47 2.91
CA GLY A 14 11.44 -11.42 4.22
C GLY A 14 11.79 -10.00 4.66
N ARG A 15 12.55 -9.88 5.75
CA ARG A 15 13.08 -8.58 6.21
C ARG A 15 14.20 -8.11 5.29
N ALA A 16 14.38 -6.80 5.15
CA ALA A 16 15.35 -6.21 4.23
C ALA A 16 16.79 -6.74 4.38
N TRP A 17 17.19 -7.11 5.59
CA TRP A 17 18.54 -7.60 5.89
C TRP A 17 18.75 -9.10 5.69
N VAL A 18 17.71 -9.87 5.34
CA VAL A 18 17.81 -11.32 5.13
C VAL A 18 17.60 -11.74 3.67
N HIS A 19 17.38 -10.79 2.76
CA HIS A 19 17.15 -11.09 1.35
C HIS A 19 17.88 -10.11 0.41
N ASP A 20 18.00 -10.56 -0.84
CA ASP A 20 18.23 -9.72 -2.02
C ASP A 20 16.91 -9.76 -2.82
N PHE A 21 16.00 -8.79 -2.60
CA PHE A 21 14.61 -8.88 -3.10
C PHE A 21 14.55 -8.89 -4.62
N ASP A 22 15.44 -8.13 -5.26
CA ASP A 22 15.63 -7.99 -6.69
C ASP A 22 15.90 -9.34 -7.37
N LYS A 23 16.97 -10.01 -6.94
CA LYS A 23 17.37 -11.32 -7.49
C LYS A 23 16.36 -12.39 -7.16
N THR A 24 15.76 -12.32 -5.97
CA THR A 24 14.78 -13.32 -5.52
C THR A 24 13.50 -13.21 -6.33
N ALA A 25 12.99 -12.00 -6.56
CA ALA A 25 11.80 -11.78 -7.39
C ALA A 25 12.01 -12.29 -8.82
N ALA A 26 13.17 -11.99 -9.43
CA ALA A 26 13.52 -12.47 -10.77
C ALA A 26 13.57 -14.00 -10.86
N LYS A 27 14.23 -14.65 -9.90
CA LYS A 27 14.35 -16.12 -9.85
C LYS A 27 12.99 -16.81 -9.67
N CYS A 28 12.06 -16.18 -8.94
CA CYS A 28 10.71 -16.69 -8.73
C CYS A 28 9.75 -16.40 -9.89
N GLY A 29 10.20 -15.70 -10.95
CA GLY A 29 9.40 -15.44 -12.14
C GLY A 29 8.36 -14.33 -11.98
N PHE A 30 8.55 -13.42 -11.01
CA PHE A 30 7.72 -12.22 -10.91
C PHE A 30 8.09 -11.23 -12.01
N GLU A 31 7.07 -10.62 -12.61
CA GLU A 31 7.22 -9.59 -13.65
C GLU A 31 7.05 -8.17 -13.09
N GLY A 32 6.51 -8.06 -11.87
CA GLY A 32 6.34 -6.80 -11.16
C GLY A 32 6.75 -6.87 -9.70
N ILE A 33 7.09 -5.72 -9.12
CA ILE A 33 7.43 -5.61 -7.70
C ILE A 33 6.90 -4.31 -7.09
N GLU A 34 6.35 -4.41 -5.89
CA GLU A 34 6.12 -3.26 -5.03
C GLU A 34 7.30 -3.12 -4.07
N ILE A 35 7.89 -1.93 -4.00
CA ILE A 35 9.02 -1.65 -3.12
C ILE A 35 8.50 -1.28 -1.74
N PHE A 36 8.87 -2.07 -0.74
CA PHE A 36 8.68 -1.74 0.65
C PHE A 36 9.74 -0.71 1.10
N TYR A 37 9.35 0.32 1.84
CA TYR A 37 10.21 1.44 2.19
C TYR A 37 11.40 0.99 3.04
N GLU A 38 11.25 -0.05 3.86
CA GLU A 38 12.36 -0.64 4.62
C GLU A 38 13.45 -1.20 3.71
N ASP A 39 13.09 -1.80 2.57
CA ASP A 39 14.06 -2.32 1.60
C ASP A 39 14.82 -1.18 0.92
N LEU A 40 14.10 -0.12 0.52
CA LEU A 40 14.72 1.11 0.00
C LEU A 40 15.67 1.73 1.02
N GLU A 41 15.23 1.88 2.26
CA GLU A 41 16.04 2.45 3.34
C GLU A 41 17.29 1.58 3.59
N TYR A 42 17.14 0.26 3.62
CA TYR A 42 18.23 -0.67 3.85
C TYR A 42 19.27 -0.66 2.72
N VAL A 43 18.83 -0.55 1.46
CA VAL A 43 19.74 -0.32 0.32
C VAL A 43 20.49 1.00 0.50
N ALA A 44 19.81 2.08 0.90
CA ALA A 44 20.46 3.37 1.16
C ALA A 44 21.52 3.28 2.27
N LYS A 45 21.23 2.57 3.37
CA LYS A 45 22.19 2.33 4.45
C LYS A 45 23.43 1.60 3.93
N LYS A 46 23.24 0.53 3.16
CA LYS A 46 24.33 -0.26 2.59
C LYS A 46 25.18 0.52 1.58
N LEU A 47 24.55 1.27 0.67
CA LEU A 47 25.25 1.99 -0.38
C LEU A 47 26.11 3.14 0.15
N HIS A 48 25.68 3.76 1.25
CA HIS A 48 26.32 4.95 1.81
C HIS A 48 27.03 4.72 3.15
N ASP A 49 26.96 3.51 3.69
CA ASP A 49 27.51 3.14 5.00
C ASP A 49 27.04 4.07 6.14
N VAL A 50 25.70 4.22 6.25
CA VAL A 50 25.04 5.08 7.25
C VAL A 50 23.91 4.34 7.96
N ASP A 51 23.65 4.69 9.22
CA ASP A 51 22.52 4.12 9.98
C ASP A 51 21.19 4.85 9.71
N GLN A 52 21.26 6.15 9.42
CA GLN A 52 20.12 7.03 9.17
C GLN A 52 20.29 7.72 7.81
N PRO A 53 19.74 7.15 6.74
CA PRO A 53 19.82 7.73 5.41
C PRO A 53 19.16 9.12 5.34
N ALA A 54 19.91 10.09 4.82
CA ALA A 54 19.38 11.39 4.43
C ALA A 54 18.58 11.27 3.11
N PRO A 55 17.77 12.27 2.74
CA PRO A 55 16.98 12.25 1.50
C PRO A 55 17.79 11.93 0.23
N GLU A 56 19.01 12.45 0.12
CA GLU A 56 19.94 12.20 -0.99
C GLU A 56 20.39 10.73 -1.06
N HIS A 57 20.59 10.07 0.07
CA HIS A 57 20.94 8.65 0.13
C HIS A 57 19.76 7.78 -0.31
N LEU A 58 18.54 8.15 0.09
CA LEU A 58 17.32 7.46 -0.35
C LEU A 58 17.09 7.60 -1.85
N LEU A 59 17.37 8.78 -2.42
CA LEU A 59 17.25 9.01 -3.86
C LEU A 59 18.30 8.23 -4.65
N ALA A 60 19.54 8.16 -4.17
CA ALA A 60 20.58 7.33 -4.76
C ALA A 60 20.22 5.83 -4.72
N ALA A 61 19.69 5.35 -3.60
CA ALA A 61 19.18 3.99 -3.47
C ALA A 61 18.00 3.70 -4.40
N ALA A 62 17.05 4.63 -4.51
CA ALA A 62 15.94 4.51 -5.45
C ALA A 62 16.43 4.38 -6.90
N SER A 63 17.42 5.19 -7.31
CA SER A 63 18.01 5.10 -8.65
C SER A 63 18.69 3.75 -8.84
N HIS A 64 19.48 3.30 -7.86
CA HIS A 64 20.14 2.00 -7.92
C HIS A 64 19.13 0.85 -8.06
N ILE A 65 18.05 0.86 -7.26
CA ILE A 65 16.99 -0.15 -7.31
C ILE A 65 16.29 -0.15 -8.66
N HIS A 66 16.00 1.04 -9.22
CA HIS A 66 15.41 1.17 -10.55
C HIS A 66 16.29 0.49 -11.61
N ASP A 67 17.57 0.84 -11.68
CA ASP A 67 18.48 0.33 -12.71
C ASP A 67 18.63 -1.20 -12.62
N VAL A 68 18.76 -1.73 -11.39
CA VAL A 68 18.87 -3.17 -11.15
C VAL A 68 17.60 -3.92 -11.59
N LEU A 69 16.41 -3.40 -11.26
CA LEU A 69 15.16 -4.05 -11.63
C LEU A 69 14.84 -3.89 -13.12
N GLU A 70 15.26 -2.79 -13.75
CA GLU A 70 15.18 -2.60 -15.20
C GLU A 70 16.03 -3.64 -15.94
N ASP A 71 17.28 -3.87 -15.51
CA ASP A 71 18.16 -4.91 -16.05
C ASP A 71 17.56 -6.32 -15.90
N LEU A 72 16.86 -6.57 -14.78
CA LEU A 72 16.14 -7.82 -14.52
C LEU A 72 14.78 -7.90 -15.22
N LYS A 73 14.34 -6.84 -15.92
CA LYS A 73 13.04 -6.72 -16.59
C LYS A 73 11.84 -6.88 -15.64
N ILE A 74 11.99 -6.43 -14.40
CA ILE A 74 10.92 -6.40 -13.40
C ILE A 74 10.39 -4.99 -13.30
N THR A 75 9.08 -4.83 -13.49
CA THR A 75 8.43 -3.51 -13.40
C THR A 75 8.20 -3.12 -11.95
N ILE A 76 8.67 -1.95 -11.52
CA ILE A 76 8.29 -1.39 -10.22
C ILE A 76 6.87 -0.82 -10.30
N ILE A 77 5.92 -1.44 -9.61
CA ILE A 77 4.50 -1.09 -9.72
C ILE A 77 4.01 -0.18 -8.58
N GLY A 78 4.79 0.02 -7.51
CA GLY A 78 4.48 0.98 -6.46
C GLY A 78 5.51 1.06 -5.35
N LEU A 79 5.43 2.14 -4.56
CA LEU A 79 6.22 2.36 -3.34
C LEU A 79 5.30 2.38 -2.12
N GLN A 80 5.67 1.66 -1.07
CA GLN A 80 4.83 1.53 0.12
C GLN A 80 5.64 1.25 1.38
N PRO A 81 5.07 1.38 2.58
CA PRO A 81 3.83 2.08 2.90
C PRO A 81 4.11 3.53 3.32
N PHE A 82 3.30 4.47 2.84
CA PHE A 82 3.26 5.81 3.42
C PHE A 82 2.36 5.81 4.67
N LEU A 83 2.95 5.49 5.81
CA LEU A 83 2.22 5.20 7.05
C LEU A 83 1.72 6.46 7.79
N PHE A 84 0.61 6.27 8.51
CA PHE A 84 0.12 7.15 9.58
C PHE A 84 -0.30 8.55 9.13
N TYR A 85 -0.89 8.67 7.94
CA TYR A 85 -1.22 9.95 7.35
C TYR A 85 -2.55 10.53 7.82
N GLU A 86 -3.66 9.85 7.55
CA GLU A 86 -4.99 10.43 7.65
C GLU A 86 -5.56 10.40 9.06
N GLY A 87 -6.44 11.36 9.37
CA GLY A 87 -7.28 11.35 10.56
C GLY A 87 -6.56 11.72 11.85
N LEU A 88 -5.36 12.30 11.79
CA LEU A 88 -4.58 12.71 12.97
C LEU A 88 -5.26 13.84 13.74
N LEU A 89 -5.29 13.72 15.08
CA LEU A 89 -5.65 14.83 15.99
C LEU A 89 -4.56 15.91 16.00
N ASP A 90 -3.28 15.50 16.00
CA ASP A 90 -2.13 16.41 15.88
C ASP A 90 -2.01 16.93 14.44
N ARG A 91 -2.48 18.16 14.22
CA ARG A 91 -2.44 18.81 12.90
C ARG A 91 -1.04 19.30 12.50
N ASP A 92 -0.13 19.50 13.46
CA ASP A 92 1.27 19.80 13.13
C ASP A 92 1.97 18.55 12.60
N ARG A 93 1.64 17.36 13.14
CA ARG A 93 2.09 16.08 12.58
C ARG A 93 1.57 15.87 11.17
N HIS A 94 0.29 16.17 10.92
CA HIS A 94 -0.28 16.16 9.57
C HIS A 94 0.53 17.05 8.62
N ALA A 95 0.81 18.30 9.00
CA ALA A 95 1.60 19.23 8.19
C ALA A 95 3.03 18.71 7.92
N ARG A 96 3.69 18.06 8.89
CA ARG A 96 5.00 17.40 8.68
C ARG A 96 4.92 16.26 7.66
N LEU A 97 3.82 15.51 7.62
CA LEU A 97 3.63 14.45 6.63
C LEU A 97 3.35 15.00 5.23
N ILE A 98 2.66 16.15 5.12
CA ILE A 98 2.52 16.90 3.87
C ILE A 98 3.89 17.34 3.33
N GLU A 99 4.83 17.74 4.19
CA GLU A 99 6.20 18.00 3.73
C GLU A 99 6.94 16.71 3.37
N LYS A 100 6.77 15.64 4.15
CA LYS A 100 7.41 14.33 3.89
C LYS A 100 6.99 13.73 2.54
N ILE A 101 5.72 13.83 2.15
CA ILE A 101 5.24 13.21 0.90
C ILE A 101 5.92 13.81 -0.34
N LYS A 102 6.41 15.06 -0.28
CA LYS A 102 7.17 15.67 -1.40
C LYS A 102 8.45 14.90 -1.71
N LEU A 103 9.12 14.32 -0.71
CA LEU A 103 10.24 13.41 -0.94
C LEU A 103 9.76 12.11 -1.57
N TRP A 104 8.64 11.56 -1.11
CA TRP A 104 8.06 10.35 -1.68
C TRP A 104 7.67 10.49 -3.15
N PHE A 105 7.23 11.68 -3.60
CA PHE A 105 7.00 11.94 -5.02
C PHE A 105 8.28 11.80 -5.83
N LYS A 106 9.40 12.33 -5.33
CA LYS A 106 10.71 12.16 -5.97
C LYS A 106 11.12 10.70 -5.96
N LEU A 107 11.00 10.00 -4.83
CA LEU A 107 11.36 8.59 -4.71
C LEU A 107 10.55 7.71 -5.67
N ALA A 108 9.23 7.88 -5.74
CA ALA A 108 8.38 7.13 -6.66
C ALA A 108 8.82 7.35 -8.12
N LYS A 109 9.03 8.61 -8.53
CA LYS A 109 9.50 8.95 -9.89
C LYS A 109 10.89 8.38 -10.19
N THR A 110 11.82 8.46 -9.23
CA THR A 110 13.16 7.88 -9.36
C THR A 110 13.11 6.35 -9.45
N LEU A 111 12.17 5.71 -8.75
CA LEU A 111 11.87 4.28 -8.90
C LEU A 111 11.11 3.94 -10.19
N GLY A 112 10.83 4.90 -11.07
CA GLY A 112 10.10 4.65 -12.32
C GLY A 112 8.60 4.33 -12.12
N THR A 113 8.03 4.61 -10.94
CA THR A 113 6.60 4.40 -10.66
C THR A 113 5.88 5.71 -10.34
N ASN A 114 4.57 5.74 -10.50
CA ASN A 114 3.73 6.83 -10.04
C ASN A 114 2.71 6.40 -8.97
N THR A 115 2.86 5.22 -8.37
CA THR A 115 1.91 4.72 -7.37
C THR A 115 2.54 4.68 -5.98
N ILE A 116 1.87 5.30 -5.00
CA ILE A 116 2.21 5.23 -3.59
C ILE A 116 1.06 4.56 -2.83
N GLN A 117 1.37 3.55 -2.02
CA GLN A 117 0.35 2.93 -1.16
C GLN A 117 0.27 3.64 0.19
N VAL A 118 -0.95 3.92 0.62
CA VAL A 118 -1.28 4.60 1.88
C VAL A 118 -2.16 3.66 2.70
N PRO A 119 -1.62 2.94 3.69
CA PRO A 119 -2.45 2.11 4.54
C PRO A 119 -3.27 2.96 5.51
N ALA A 120 -4.48 2.49 5.82
CA ALA A 120 -5.37 3.11 6.77
C ALA A 120 -4.74 3.14 8.17
N ASN A 121 -4.88 4.28 8.84
CA ASN A 121 -4.16 4.59 10.07
C ASN A 121 -4.49 3.61 11.21
N PHE A 122 -3.45 3.14 11.90
CA PHE A 122 -3.54 2.19 13.01
C PHE A 122 -2.82 2.71 14.28
N LEU A 123 -2.63 4.03 14.39
CA LEU A 123 -2.23 4.65 15.65
C LEU A 123 -3.30 4.44 16.75
N PRO A 124 -2.91 4.54 18.04
CA PRO A 124 -3.86 4.55 19.14
C PRO A 124 -5.04 5.51 18.92
N ALA A 125 -6.24 5.10 19.32
CA ALA A 125 -7.48 5.85 19.06
C ALA A 125 -7.50 7.25 19.67
N ASP A 126 -6.74 7.49 20.74
CA ASP A 126 -6.58 8.81 21.38
C ASP A 126 -5.68 9.77 20.58
N GLN A 127 -5.05 9.30 19.49
CA GLN A 127 -4.28 10.12 18.55
C GLN A 127 -5.02 10.37 17.24
N LEU A 128 -6.19 9.74 17.06
CA LEU A 128 -6.97 9.77 15.83
C LEU A 128 -8.36 10.36 16.08
N THR A 129 -8.86 11.09 15.10
CA THR A 129 -10.14 11.79 15.21
C THR A 129 -11.34 10.84 15.14
N GLY A 130 -11.19 9.70 14.45
CA GLY A 130 -12.30 8.83 14.04
C GLY A 130 -13.34 9.48 13.13
N CYS A 131 -13.16 10.76 12.77
CA CYS A 131 -14.12 11.54 12.02
C CYS A 131 -13.89 11.30 10.52
N MET A 132 -14.87 10.69 9.86
CA MET A 132 -14.80 10.39 8.43
C MET A 132 -14.57 11.64 7.58
N ASP A 133 -15.14 12.79 7.97
CA ASP A 133 -14.99 14.04 7.22
C ASP A 133 -13.54 14.55 7.26
N VAL A 134 -12.86 14.40 8.40
CA VAL A 134 -11.44 14.76 8.55
C VAL A 134 -10.56 13.78 7.76
N ILE A 135 -10.82 12.48 7.88
CA ILE A 135 -10.11 11.43 7.13
C ILE A 135 -10.18 11.69 5.62
N VAL A 136 -11.37 11.96 5.10
CA VAL A 136 -11.58 12.27 3.68
C VAL A 136 -10.90 13.58 3.30
N ALA A 137 -10.99 14.63 4.11
CA ALA A 137 -10.34 15.91 3.82
C ALA A 137 -8.81 15.77 3.71
N ASP A 138 -8.19 15.02 4.61
CA ASP A 138 -6.76 14.72 4.58
C ASP A 138 -6.39 14.01 3.26
N LEU A 139 -7.13 12.96 2.90
CA LEU A 139 -6.84 12.19 1.68
C LEU A 139 -7.13 12.98 0.39
N VAL A 140 -8.10 13.92 0.40
CA VAL A 140 -8.32 14.87 -0.70
C VAL A 140 -7.14 15.82 -0.85
N GLU A 141 -6.57 16.32 0.24
CA GLU A 141 -5.36 17.15 0.21
C GLU A 141 -4.18 16.38 -0.39
N LEU A 142 -3.93 15.15 0.09
CA LEU A 142 -2.89 14.28 -0.44
C LEU A 142 -3.06 14.02 -1.94
N ALA A 143 -4.25 13.63 -2.37
CA ALA A 143 -4.58 13.40 -3.77
C ALA A 143 -4.40 14.67 -4.61
N GLY A 144 -4.80 15.83 -4.08
CA GLY A 144 -4.62 17.14 -4.73
C GLY A 144 -3.15 17.52 -4.93
N LEU A 145 -2.27 17.16 -4.00
CA LEU A 145 -0.82 17.35 -4.15
C LEU A 145 -0.25 16.41 -5.20
N GLY A 146 -0.54 15.11 -5.12
CA GLY A 146 -0.05 14.13 -6.09
C GLY A 146 -0.56 14.38 -7.51
N HIS A 147 -1.74 14.98 -7.67
CA HIS A 147 -2.29 15.32 -8.99
C HIS A 147 -1.50 16.42 -9.72
N LYS A 148 -0.80 17.30 -8.98
CA LYS A 148 0.02 18.39 -9.54
C LYS A 148 1.38 17.92 -10.04
N GLU A 149 1.78 16.70 -9.67
CA GLU A 149 3.02 16.11 -10.15
C GLU A 149 2.92 15.73 -11.64
N ASP A 150 4.05 15.72 -12.34
CA ASP A 150 4.16 15.21 -13.71
C ASP A 150 5.13 14.01 -13.77
N PRO A 151 4.68 12.80 -14.18
CA PRO A 151 3.26 12.42 -14.30
C PRO A 151 2.55 12.47 -12.92
N PRO A 152 1.21 12.56 -12.89
CA PRO A 152 0.45 12.55 -11.64
C PRO A 152 0.74 11.32 -10.79
N ILE A 153 0.98 11.54 -9.50
CA ILE A 153 1.12 10.48 -8.49
C ILE A 153 -0.27 9.97 -8.12
N ARG A 154 -0.41 8.65 -8.13
CA ARG A 154 -1.58 7.88 -7.75
C ARG A 154 -1.41 7.35 -6.34
N PHE A 155 -2.49 7.35 -5.57
CA PHE A 155 -2.53 6.80 -4.22
C PHE A 155 -3.44 5.58 -4.15
N ALA A 156 -2.88 4.45 -3.73
CA ALA A 156 -3.62 3.23 -3.45
C ALA A 156 -3.87 3.14 -1.94
N TYR A 157 -5.11 3.38 -1.52
CA TYR A 157 -5.50 3.36 -0.11
C TYR A 157 -5.90 1.95 0.32
N GLU A 158 -5.39 1.49 1.46
CA GLU A 158 -5.54 0.11 1.91
C GLU A 158 -6.15 0.04 3.31
N SER A 159 -7.34 -0.54 3.46
CA SER A 159 -7.86 -0.89 4.78
C SER A 159 -7.11 -2.10 5.33
N LEU A 160 -6.42 -1.95 6.46
CA LEU A 160 -5.79 -3.08 7.16
C LEU A 160 -6.78 -3.68 8.14
N CYS A 161 -6.75 -5.00 8.38
CA CYS A 161 -7.67 -5.60 9.36
C CYS A 161 -7.45 -5.13 10.80
N TRP A 162 -6.32 -4.48 11.07
CA TRP A 162 -5.97 -3.87 12.36
C TRP A 162 -5.97 -2.33 12.33
N SER A 163 -6.45 -1.69 11.25
CA SER A 163 -6.62 -0.24 11.23
C SER A 163 -7.59 0.22 12.32
N THR A 164 -7.37 1.41 12.89
CA THR A 164 -8.12 1.85 14.07
C THR A 164 -9.57 2.21 13.74
N HIS A 165 -9.80 2.81 12.56
CA HIS A 165 -11.13 3.26 12.14
C HIS A 165 -11.58 2.67 10.79
N ILE A 166 -10.68 2.64 9.79
CA ILE A 166 -10.98 2.17 8.43
C ILE A 166 -10.42 0.75 8.24
N ASP A 167 -11.07 -0.20 8.91
CA ASP A 167 -10.63 -1.59 9.09
C ASP A 167 -11.34 -2.61 8.18
N THR A 168 -12.23 -2.13 7.30
CA THR A 168 -13.02 -2.95 6.38
C THR A 168 -12.97 -2.36 4.98
N TRP A 169 -13.11 -3.21 3.97
CA TRP A 169 -13.09 -2.75 2.58
C TRP A 169 -14.27 -1.83 2.25
N GLU A 170 -15.41 -1.99 2.93
CA GLU A 170 -16.57 -1.10 2.74
C GLU A 170 -16.27 0.32 3.21
N LYS A 171 -15.59 0.47 4.35
CA LYS A 171 -15.20 1.79 4.86
C LYS A 171 -14.15 2.44 3.94
N SER A 172 -13.16 1.68 3.45
CA SER A 172 -12.21 2.22 2.48
C SER A 172 -12.89 2.57 1.15
N TRP A 173 -13.89 1.81 0.72
CA TRP A 173 -14.74 2.15 -0.42
C TRP A 173 -15.53 3.46 -0.22
N GLU A 174 -16.10 3.67 0.96
CA GLU A 174 -16.74 4.94 1.32
C GLU A 174 -15.73 6.10 1.23
N VAL A 175 -14.54 5.94 1.83
CA VAL A 175 -13.45 6.92 1.77
C VAL A 175 -13.09 7.26 0.32
N ALA A 176 -12.76 6.26 -0.51
CA ALA A 176 -12.40 6.48 -1.91
C ALA A 176 -13.55 7.13 -2.71
N THR A 177 -14.79 6.81 -2.36
CA THR A 177 -15.97 7.41 -2.97
C THR A 177 -16.13 8.88 -2.63
N ARG A 178 -15.82 9.26 -1.40
CA ARG A 178 -15.91 10.64 -0.93
C ARG A 178 -14.69 11.49 -1.31
N VAL A 179 -13.51 10.87 -1.44
CA VAL A 179 -12.29 11.55 -1.94
C VAL A 179 -12.48 11.96 -3.39
N ASP A 180 -13.03 11.07 -4.23
CA ASP A 180 -13.40 11.33 -5.63
C ASP A 180 -12.35 12.12 -6.43
N ARG A 181 -11.14 11.56 -6.51
CA ARG A 181 -10.04 12.09 -7.33
C ARG A 181 -9.55 11.04 -8.33
N PRO A 182 -9.20 11.42 -9.57
CA PRO A 182 -8.82 10.46 -10.61
C PRO A 182 -7.51 9.71 -10.29
N ASN A 183 -6.68 10.26 -9.41
CA ASN A 183 -5.43 9.69 -8.94
C ASN A 183 -5.54 9.08 -7.52
N PHE A 184 -6.75 8.84 -7.01
CA PHE A 184 -6.97 8.17 -5.73
C PHE A 184 -7.84 6.93 -5.92
N GLY A 185 -7.43 5.82 -5.33
CA GLY A 185 -8.09 4.53 -5.48
C GLY A 185 -7.72 3.59 -4.34
N LEU A 186 -8.09 2.34 -4.47
CA LEU A 186 -7.92 1.32 -3.44
C LEU A 186 -6.86 0.29 -3.80
N CYS A 187 -6.12 -0.14 -2.79
CA CYS A 187 -5.45 -1.44 -2.74
C CYS A 187 -6.38 -2.39 -1.98
N LEU A 188 -6.90 -3.42 -2.67
CA LEU A 188 -7.70 -4.44 -2.01
C LEU A 188 -6.88 -5.67 -1.69
N ASP A 189 -6.71 -5.93 -0.40
CA ASP A 189 -5.95 -7.06 0.10
C ASP A 189 -6.90 -8.06 0.77
N THR A 190 -6.97 -9.26 0.18
CA THR A 190 -7.79 -10.36 0.69
C THR A 190 -7.37 -10.86 2.07
N PHE A 191 -6.10 -10.77 2.46
CA PHE A 191 -5.66 -11.04 3.82
C PHE A 191 -6.33 -10.06 4.78
N ASN A 192 -6.31 -8.76 4.46
CA ASN A 192 -6.92 -7.76 5.31
C ASN A 192 -8.46 -7.91 5.34
N ILE A 193 -9.09 -8.25 4.22
CA ILE A 193 -10.54 -8.50 4.20
C ILE A 193 -10.91 -9.71 5.06
N ALA A 194 -10.23 -10.84 4.89
CA ALA A 194 -10.48 -12.05 5.65
C ALA A 194 -10.07 -11.89 7.12
N GLY A 195 -8.93 -11.28 7.39
CA GLY A 195 -8.41 -11.05 8.74
C GLY A 195 -9.32 -10.18 9.59
N ARG A 196 -10.12 -9.30 8.97
CA ARG A 196 -11.10 -8.51 9.72
C ARG A 196 -12.41 -9.25 9.98
N VAL A 197 -12.95 -9.90 8.96
CA VAL A 197 -14.34 -10.40 8.98
C VAL A 197 -14.41 -11.87 9.39
N TRP A 198 -13.38 -12.64 9.04
CA TRP A 198 -13.36 -14.10 9.18
C TRP A 198 -12.44 -14.55 10.30
N GLY A 199 -11.21 -14.01 10.36
CA GLY A 199 -10.20 -14.42 11.34
C GLY A 199 -10.44 -13.84 12.72
N ASP A 200 -10.27 -14.66 13.75
CA ASP A 200 -10.19 -14.21 15.14
C ASP A 200 -9.13 -15.01 15.89
N PRO A 201 -7.93 -14.46 16.12
CA PRO A 201 -6.86 -15.17 16.82
C PRO A 201 -7.15 -15.38 18.32
N ALA A 202 -8.13 -14.68 18.90
CA ALA A 202 -8.57 -14.88 20.28
C ALA A 202 -9.65 -15.95 20.42
N SER A 203 -10.26 -16.38 19.31
CA SER A 203 -11.25 -17.46 19.26
C SER A 203 -10.56 -18.83 19.23
N PRO A 204 -11.03 -19.82 20.02
CA PRO A 204 -10.51 -21.20 19.95
C PRO A 204 -10.61 -21.83 18.56
N SER A 205 -11.57 -21.37 17.74
CA SER A 205 -11.75 -21.85 16.37
C SER A 205 -10.87 -21.13 15.35
N GLY A 206 -10.18 -20.05 15.75
CA GLY A 206 -9.48 -19.13 14.85
C GLY A 206 -10.42 -18.25 14.00
N LYS A 207 -11.74 -18.34 14.23
CA LYS A 207 -12.77 -17.65 13.44
C LYS A 207 -13.69 -16.79 14.29
N THR A 208 -14.24 -15.74 13.67
CA THR A 208 -15.40 -15.00 14.20
C THR A 208 -16.66 -15.90 14.21
N PRO A 209 -17.67 -15.62 15.06
CA PRO A 209 -18.84 -16.49 15.22
C PRO A 209 -19.62 -16.81 13.92
N ASN A 210 -19.63 -15.89 12.94
CA ASN A 210 -20.36 -16.02 11.67
C ASN A 210 -19.42 -15.97 10.43
N ALA A 211 -18.13 -16.26 10.63
CA ALA A 211 -17.05 -16.02 9.67
C ALA A 211 -17.39 -16.38 8.20
N ASP A 212 -17.81 -17.62 7.93
CA ASP A 212 -18.05 -18.10 6.57
C ASP A 212 -19.28 -17.41 5.92
N ALA A 213 -20.32 -17.11 6.70
CA ALA A 213 -21.52 -16.42 6.22
C ALA A 213 -21.25 -14.93 5.94
N ASP A 214 -20.54 -14.26 6.86
CA ASP A 214 -20.23 -12.84 6.75
C ASP A 214 -19.26 -12.56 5.59
N LEU A 215 -18.23 -13.40 5.42
CA LEU A 215 -17.30 -13.28 4.29
C LEU A 215 -18.04 -13.47 2.95
N LYS A 216 -18.93 -14.47 2.86
CA LYS A 216 -19.73 -14.73 1.66
C LYS A 216 -20.68 -13.58 1.33
N ALA A 217 -21.33 -13.00 2.34
CA ALA A 217 -22.22 -11.85 2.17
C ALA A 217 -21.45 -10.64 1.61
N ARG A 218 -20.29 -10.33 2.21
CA ARG A 218 -19.44 -9.21 1.78
C ARG A 218 -18.88 -9.38 0.37
N TRP A 219 -18.48 -10.59 0.00
CA TRP A 219 -18.01 -10.86 -1.37
C TRP A 219 -19.12 -10.62 -2.40
N LYS A 220 -20.37 -11.01 -2.07
CA LYS A 220 -21.52 -10.77 -2.94
C LYS A 220 -21.78 -9.28 -3.13
N ASP A 221 -21.56 -8.46 -2.11
CA ASP A 221 -21.72 -7.01 -2.20
C ASP A 221 -20.58 -6.36 -2.99
N TRP A 222 -19.35 -6.82 -2.83
CA TRP A 222 -18.22 -6.39 -3.66
C TRP A 222 -18.47 -6.69 -5.15
N CYS A 223 -18.94 -7.90 -5.51
CA CYS A 223 -19.24 -8.22 -6.91
C CYS A 223 -20.31 -7.32 -7.57
N LYS A 224 -21.12 -6.60 -6.79
CA LYS A 224 -22.11 -5.64 -7.31
C LYS A 224 -21.52 -4.27 -7.61
N LEU A 225 -20.30 -3.97 -7.16
CA LEU A 225 -19.65 -2.70 -7.44
C LEU A 225 -19.30 -2.63 -8.93
N SER A 226 -20.01 -1.78 -9.66
CA SER A 226 -19.88 -1.61 -11.11
C SER A 226 -18.70 -0.72 -11.52
N THR A 227 -17.95 -0.17 -10.57
CA THR A 227 -16.94 0.87 -10.82
C THR A 227 -15.53 0.39 -10.50
N TRP A 228 -14.98 -0.43 -11.40
CA TRP A 228 -13.59 -0.90 -11.32
C TRP A 228 -12.54 0.22 -11.45
N ARG A 229 -12.94 1.42 -11.90
CA ARG A 229 -12.04 2.58 -12.11
C ARG A 229 -11.33 3.09 -10.85
N ARG A 230 -11.79 2.68 -9.67
CA ARG A 230 -11.24 3.09 -8.37
C ARG A 230 -10.28 2.06 -7.76
N TYR A 231 -10.01 0.95 -8.44
CA TYR A 231 -9.01 -0.03 -7.99
C TYR A 231 -7.69 0.21 -8.71
N PHE A 232 -6.62 0.35 -7.94
CA PHE A 232 -5.29 0.59 -8.48
C PHE A 232 -4.42 -0.66 -8.38
N THR A 233 -4.56 -1.42 -7.29
CA THR A 233 -3.88 -2.71 -7.08
C THR A 233 -4.80 -3.64 -6.28
N SER A 234 -4.57 -4.96 -6.35
CA SER A 234 -5.18 -5.91 -5.41
C SER A 234 -4.23 -7.06 -5.16
N ARG A 235 -4.23 -7.54 -3.92
CA ARG A 235 -3.48 -8.71 -3.47
C ARG A 235 -4.47 -9.81 -3.14
N LEU A 236 -4.57 -10.81 -4.01
CA LEU A 236 -5.50 -11.92 -3.81
C LEU A 236 -4.75 -13.13 -3.26
N LEU A 237 -5.25 -13.64 -2.13
CA LEU A 237 -4.92 -14.94 -1.56
C LEU A 237 -5.73 -15.97 -2.35
N THR A 238 -5.06 -16.84 -3.09
CA THR A 238 -5.71 -17.99 -3.72
C THR A 238 -5.67 -19.20 -2.78
N PRO A 239 -6.75 -20.00 -2.67
CA PRO A 239 -6.80 -21.17 -1.77
C PRO A 239 -5.88 -22.34 -2.14
N SER A 240 -5.21 -22.30 -3.29
CA SER A 240 -4.33 -23.35 -3.79
C SER A 240 -2.97 -22.74 -4.10
N GLY A 241 -1.92 -23.20 -3.43
CA GLY A 241 -0.58 -22.61 -3.44
C GLY A 241 -0.10 -22.06 -4.79
N TRP A 242 0.58 -20.92 -4.70
CA TRP A 242 1.45 -20.32 -5.71
C TRP A 242 0.89 -20.35 -7.13
N ASN A 243 -0.04 -19.45 -7.43
CA ASN A 243 -0.22 -18.84 -8.75
C ASN A 243 -1.09 -17.58 -8.64
N GLY A 244 -0.42 -16.42 -8.61
CA GLY A 244 -0.90 -15.09 -9.03
C GLY A 244 -1.96 -14.37 -8.18
N LEU A 245 -1.94 -13.02 -8.30
CA LEU A 245 -3.06 -12.10 -8.62
C LEU A 245 -2.73 -10.67 -8.11
N LEU A 246 -2.86 -9.57 -8.88
CA LEU A 246 -3.50 -9.30 -10.19
C LEU A 246 -2.57 -9.34 -11.40
#